data_AF-A0A9X0HML8-F1
#
_entry.id   AF-A0A9X0HML8-F1
#
_cell.length_a   1.000
_cell.length_b   1.000
_cell.length_c   1.000
_cell.angle_alpha   90.00
_cell.angle_beta   90.00
_cell.angle_gamma   90.00
#
_symmetry.space_group_name_H-M   'P 1'
#
loop_
_entity.id
_entity.type
_entity.pdbx_description
1 polymer ?
#
loop_
_entity_poly.entity_id
_entity_poly.type
_entity_poly.pdbx_seq_one_letter_code
_entity_poly.pdbx_strand_id
1 'polypeptide(L)'
;MPNINRVEFTATAIYLHLSDGTFRSCLFTQACAAFLYHATPQQRANWTLEKRDSVISWPDLGVALTVDGWEIKQHVLTEAAVG
;
A
#
# COMPACT_ATOMS: atom_id res chain seq x y z
N MET A 1 1.19 -16.78 -3.91
CA MET A 1 0.14 -15.79 -3.61
C MET A 1 -0.07 -14.93 -4.84
N PRO A 2 -1.30 -14.46 -5.11
CA PRO A 2 -1.54 -13.58 -6.25
C PRO A 2 -0.81 -12.25 -6.02
N ASN A 3 -0.14 -11.74 -7.06
CA ASN A 3 0.68 -10.56 -6.94
C ASN A 3 -0.10 -9.28 -7.25
N ILE A 4 0.24 -8.17 -6.60
CA ILE A 4 -0.30 -6.87 -7.00
C ILE A 4 0.26 -6.51 -8.39
N ASN A 5 -0.61 -6.30 -9.37
CA ASN A 5 -0.23 -5.91 -10.73
C ASN A 5 -0.57 -4.45 -11.06
N ARG A 6 -1.53 -3.87 -10.34
CA ARG A 6 -1.99 -2.49 -10.52
C ARG A 6 -2.52 -1.93 -9.20
N VAL A 7 -2.22 -0.67 -8.96
CA VAL A 7 -2.70 0.10 -7.81
C VAL A 7 -3.56 1.24 -8.34
N GLU A 8 -4.71 1.44 -7.72
CA GLU A 8 -5.65 2.51 -8.06
C GLU A 8 -6.06 3.27 -6.81
N PHE A 9 -6.06 4.60 -6.91
CA PHE A 9 -6.43 5.50 -5.82
C PHE A 9 -7.70 6.24 -6.17
N THR A 10 -8.64 6.27 -5.24
CA THR A 10 -9.83 7.10 -5.34
C THR A 10 -9.76 8.23 -4.31
N ALA A 11 -10.83 9.03 -4.23
CA ALA A 11 -10.93 10.05 -3.19
C ALA A 11 -10.93 9.48 -1.76
N THR A 12 -11.33 8.22 -1.59
CA THR A 12 -11.63 7.63 -0.26
C THR A 12 -10.97 6.28 0.00
N ALA A 13 -10.31 5.68 -0.99
CA ALA A 13 -9.80 4.32 -0.86
C ALA A 13 -8.60 4.06 -1.78
N ILE A 14 -7.88 3.00 -1.44
CA ILE A 14 -6.91 2.35 -2.32
C ILE A 14 -7.46 0.99 -2.79
N TYR A 15 -7.25 0.67 -4.06
CA TYR A 15 -7.59 -0.60 -4.69
C TYR A 15 -6.32 -1.28 -5.23
N LEU A 16 -6.12 -2.52 -4.81
CA LEU A 16 -5.00 -3.38 -5.17
C LEU A 16 -5.52 -4.49 -6.09
N HIS A 17 -5.26 -4.34 -7.39
CA HIS A 17 -5.61 -5.33 -8.40
C HIS A 17 -4.56 -6.44 -8.39
N LEU A 18 -5.03 -7.68 -8.34
CA LEU A 18 -4.21 -8.85 -8.18
C LEU A 18 -4.08 -9.62 -9.51
N SER A 19 -3.01 -10.40 -9.63
CA SER A 19 -2.68 -11.17 -10.84
C SER A 19 -3.70 -12.26 -11.17
N ASP A 20 -4.53 -12.65 -10.21
CA ASP A 20 -5.63 -13.62 -10.38
C ASP A 20 -6.94 -12.97 -10.86
N GLY A 21 -6.93 -11.67 -11.12
CA GLY A 21 -8.10 -10.90 -11.58
C GLY A 21 -9.01 -10.42 -10.45
N THR A 22 -8.72 -10.78 -9.19
CA THR A 22 -9.43 -10.22 -8.03
C THR A 22 -8.82 -8.87 -7.62
N PHE A 23 -9.52 -8.15 -6.74
CA PHE A 23 -8.98 -6.94 -6.12
C PHE A 23 -9.17 -6.98 -4.60
N ARG A 24 -8.36 -6.20 -3.89
CA ARG A 24 -8.55 -5.86 -2.49
C ARG A 24 -8.61 -4.35 -2.35
N SER A 25 -9.35 -3.85 -1.37
CA SER A 25 -9.43 -2.42 -1.11
C SER A 25 -9.36 -2.12 0.38
N CYS A 26 -8.85 -0.92 0.69
CA CYS A 26 -8.86 -0.38 2.04
C CYS A 26 -9.31 1.08 1.96
N LEU A 27 -10.31 1.44 2.77
CA LEU A 27 -10.76 2.82 2.88
C LEU A 27 -9.71 3.64 3.64
N PHE A 28 -9.55 4.91 3.32
CA PHE A 28 -8.65 5.81 4.04
C PHE A 28 -9.09 6.06 5.49
N THR A 29 -10.29 5.66 5.88
CA THR A 29 -10.76 5.68 7.27
C THR A 29 -10.44 4.39 8.03
N GLN A 30 -9.90 3.37 7.37
CA GLN A 30 -9.52 2.09 7.97
C GLN A 30 -8.03 2.07 8.31
N ALA A 31 -7.66 1.28 9.32
CA ALA A 31 -6.31 1.21 9.84
C ALA A 31 -5.25 0.89 8.77
N CYS A 32 -5.57 0.09 7.76
CA CYS A 32 -4.64 -0.27 6.67
C CYS A 32 -4.29 0.88 5.72
N ALA A 33 -5.05 1.99 5.69
CA ALA A 33 -4.80 3.10 4.78
C ALA A 33 -5.02 4.48 5.43
N ALA A 34 -5.14 4.55 6.75
CA ALA A 34 -5.35 5.80 7.49
C ALA A 34 -4.22 6.81 7.27
N PHE A 35 -2.99 6.35 7.06
CA PHE A 35 -1.85 7.22 6.74
C PHE A 35 -2.05 8.00 5.42
N LEU A 36 -2.77 7.44 4.44
CA LEU A 36 -3.07 8.11 3.16
C LEU A 36 -4.12 9.20 3.31
N TYR A 37 -4.97 9.14 4.34
CA TYR A 37 -5.96 10.20 4.61
C TYR A 37 -5.29 11.53 4.96
N HIS A 38 -4.19 11.46 5.71
CA HIS A 38 -3.44 12.62 6.17
C HIS A 38 -2.31 13.03 5.22
N ALA A 39 -2.01 12.21 4.21
CA ALA A 39 -0.94 12.46 3.26
C ALA A 39 -1.31 13.55 2.24
N THR A 40 -0.34 14.41 1.94
CA THR A 40 -0.46 15.37 0.83
C THR A 40 -0.64 14.65 -0.51
N PRO A 41 -1.18 15.31 -1.55
CA PRO A 41 -1.25 14.71 -2.90
C PRO A 41 0.11 14.22 -3.41
N GLN A 42 1.19 14.95 -3.12
CA GLN A 42 2.55 14.57 -3.50
C GLN A 42 3.00 13.30 -2.78
N GLN A 43 2.84 13.22 -1.45
CA GLN A 43 3.17 12.03 -0.68
C GLN A 43 2.36 10.82 -1.15
N ARG A 44 1.06 10.99 -1.43
CA ARG A 44 0.22 9.90 -1.95
C ARG A 44 0.71 9.38 -3.29
N ALA A 45 1.25 10.24 -4.16
CA ALA A 45 1.78 9.86 -5.46
C ALA A 45 3.18 9.23 -5.40
N ASN A 46 3.94 9.46 -4.32
CA ASN A 46 5.30 8.92 -4.17
C ASN A 46 5.30 7.51 -3.57
N TRP A 47 4.78 6.55 -4.35
CA TRP A 47 4.78 5.13 -4.00
C TRP A 47 5.55 4.29 -5.02
N THR A 48 6.02 3.15 -4.57
CA THR A 48 6.69 2.14 -5.40
C THR A 48 6.08 0.77 -5.20
N LEU A 49 5.88 0.03 -6.30
CA LEU A 49 5.44 -1.36 -6.27
C LEU A 49 6.64 -2.29 -6.44
N GLU A 50 6.95 -3.04 -5.38
CA GLU A 50 8.08 -3.96 -5.36
C GLU A 50 7.65 -5.31 -5.92
N LYS A 51 8.22 -5.67 -7.09
CA LYS A 51 7.75 -6.77 -7.95
C LYS A 51 7.83 -8.17 -7.34
N ARG A 52 8.64 -8.40 -6.30
CA ARG A 52 8.83 -9.75 -5.74
C ARG A 52 7.80 -10.13 -4.67
N ASP A 53 7.28 -9.16 -3.94
CA ASP A 53 6.60 -9.45 -2.67
C ASP A 53 5.20 -8.83 -2.55
N SER A 54 4.67 -8.24 -3.63
CA SER A 54 3.37 -7.54 -3.56
C SER A 54 3.34 -6.47 -2.48
N VAL A 55 4.46 -5.76 -2.36
CA VAL A 55 4.64 -4.66 -1.41
C VAL A 55 4.47 -3.36 -2.16
N ILE A 56 3.63 -2.48 -1.61
CA ILE A 56 3.55 -1.08 -2.05
C ILE A 56 4.15 -0.24 -0.95
N SER A 57 5.26 0.42 -1.24
CA SER A 57 5.98 1.24 -0.28
C SER A 57 5.75 2.72 -0.55
N TRP A 58 5.58 3.50 0.52
CA TRP A 58 5.65 4.96 0.56
C TRP A 58 6.87 5.35 1.39
N PRO A 59 8.04 5.54 0.77
CA PRO A 59 9.26 5.89 1.47
C PRO A 59 9.12 7.14 2.34
N ASP A 60 8.49 8.20 1.79
CA ASP A 60 8.28 9.48 2.50
C ASP A 60 7.36 9.37 3.72
N LEU A 61 6.50 8.35 3.75
CA LEU A 61 5.56 8.11 4.84
C LEU A 61 6.09 7.04 5.80
N GLY A 62 7.20 6.37 5.48
CA GLY A 62 7.74 5.26 6.27
C GLY A 62 6.74 4.10 6.40
N VAL A 63 5.91 3.87 5.38
CA VAL A 63 4.84 2.85 5.42
C VAL A 63 4.90 1.98 4.17
N ALA A 64 4.62 0.69 4.33
CA ALA A 64 4.36 -0.22 3.24
C ALA A 64 3.07 -1.01 3.44
N LEU A 65 2.41 -1.37 2.33
CA LEU A 65 1.23 -2.23 2.30
C LEU A 65 1.55 -3.55 1.63
N THR A 66 1.03 -4.64 2.18
CA THR A 66 1.07 -5.98 1.58
C THR A 66 -0.32 -6.57 1.53
N VAL A 67 -0.54 -7.53 0.62
CA VAL A 67 -1.75 -8.36 0.62
C VAL A 67 -1.39 -9.74 1.16
N ASP A 68 -2.02 -10.13 2.27
CA ASP A 68 -1.87 -11.46 2.87
C ASP A 68 -3.23 -12.17 2.87
N GLY A 69 -3.37 -13.13 1.94
CA GLY A 69 -4.64 -13.83 1.69
C GLY A 69 -5.76 -12.88 1.25
N TRP A 70 -6.66 -12.55 2.18
CA TRP A 70 -7.80 -11.66 1.93
C TRP A 70 -7.62 -10.25 2.48
N GLU A 71 -6.55 -9.97 3.22
CA GLU A 71 -6.38 -8.72 3.97
C GLU A 71 -5.27 -7.84 3.39
N ILE A 72 -5.47 -6.53 3.48
CA ILE A 72 -4.42 -5.53 3.27
C ILE A 72 -3.79 -5.23 4.63
N LYS A 73 -2.49 -5.47 4.75
CA LYS A 73 -1.72 -5.24 5.98
C LYS A 73 -0.81 -4.04 5.81
N GLN A 74 -0.74 -3.20 6.84
CA GLN A 74 0.17 -2.08 6.92
C GLN A 74 1.41 -2.47 7.73
N HIS A 75 2.57 -2.11 7.23
CA HIS A 75 3.87 -2.25 7.90
C HIS A 75 4.51 -0.88 8.01
N VAL A 76 5.10 -0.59 9.17
CA VAL A 76 5.95 0.60 9.33
C VAL A 76 7.35 0.20 8.87
N LEU A 77 7.87 0.94 7.88
CA LEU A 77 9.25 0.84 7.46
C LEU A 77 10.10 1.45 8.57
N THR A 78 10.60 0.60 9.45
CA THR A 78 11.65 1.01 10.39
C THR A 78 12.90 1.25 9.56
N GLU A 79 13.52 2.43 9.68
CA GLU A 79 14.88 2.65 9.20
C GLU A 79 15.74 1.49 9.73
N ALA A 80 16.15 0.60 8.82
CA ALA A 80 17.17 -0.37 9.15
C ALA A 80 18.39 0.44 9.58
N ALA A 81 18.76 0.26 10.85
CA ALA A 81 19.90 0.86 11.53
C ALA A 81 20.99 1.32 10.56
N VAL A 82 21.17 2.63 10.49
CA VAL A 82 22.40 3.23 9.98
C VAL A 82 23.53 2.72 10.88
N GLY A 83 24.24 1.70 10.40
CA GLY A 83 25.55 1.30 10.91
C GLY A 83 26.63 2.25 10.44
#